data_AF-A0A2N5M1C1-F1
#
_entry.id   AF-A0A2N5M1C1-F1
#
_cell.length_a   1.000
_cell.length_b   1.000
_cell.length_c   1.000
_cell.angle_alpha   90.00
_cell.angle_beta   90.00
_cell.angle_gamma   90.00
#
_symmetry.space_group_name_H-M   'P 1'
#
loop_
_entity.id
_entity.type
_entity.pdbx_description
1 polymer ?
#
loop_
_entity_poly.entity_id
_entity_poly.type
_entity_poly.pdbx_seq_one_letter_code
_entity_poly.pdbx_strand_id
1 'polypeptide(L)'
;MKITHGISAFTITSALILAGCGAKETTDKKEETVVQASDVIKDKEVVHTKEKEVIHTKEEKLAELSSTYKEMGKYFAEWQLPKDGILPKDDPQWNETEPLDGSDPHEAFVYYDNGYGFDKRTGYNFVIAYDTDDEGNGKPKPPTPDQRVGVIMAIIDEMAQDGDHVLDSDPMYIKDANGKKILNQTFMENLKADINNSIDNLSKVRDFAQKDHAEPLEAWANETISFFLGANKTVNIKDGWQLYSKGMDNIEQLNKTIEMARS
;
A
#
# COMPACT_ATOMS: atom_id res chain seq x y z
N MET A 1 -35.49 30.75 4.65
CA MET A 1 -36.10 29.46 4.27
C MET A 1 -35.50 28.41 5.19
N LYS A 2 -36.29 27.85 6.13
CA LYS A 2 -35.82 26.86 7.11
C LYS A 2 -36.14 25.48 6.55
N ILE A 3 -35.13 24.64 6.30
CA ILE A 3 -35.31 23.26 5.86
C ILE A 3 -35.02 22.34 7.05
N THR A 4 -36.10 21.75 7.53
CA THR A 4 -36.18 20.80 8.64
C THR A 4 -35.53 19.47 8.25
N HIS A 5 -34.62 18.99 9.08
CA HIS A 5 -33.98 17.68 8.92
C HIS A 5 -34.93 16.57 9.40
N GLY A 6 -35.26 15.64 8.52
CA GLY A 6 -36.04 14.43 8.85
C GLY A 6 -35.10 13.30 9.29
N ILE A 7 -35.00 13.10 10.59
CA ILE A 7 -34.30 11.95 11.20
C ILE A 7 -35.23 10.73 11.05
N SER A 8 -34.82 9.76 10.24
CA SER A 8 -35.49 8.46 10.14
C SER A 8 -34.82 7.49 11.11
N ALA A 9 -35.60 7.02 12.08
CA ALA A 9 -35.21 6.06 13.10
C ALA A 9 -35.13 4.64 12.53
N PHE A 10 -34.06 3.92 12.86
CA PHE A 10 -34.01 2.46 12.78
C PHE A 10 -33.85 1.89 14.20
N THR A 11 -34.95 1.41 14.75
CA THR A 11 -34.99 0.55 15.95
C THR A 11 -34.69 -0.88 15.54
N ILE A 12 -33.56 -1.44 16.01
CA ILE A 12 -33.29 -2.88 15.97
C ILE A 12 -33.71 -3.46 17.32
N THR A 13 -34.78 -4.26 17.32
CA THR A 13 -35.27 -4.97 18.49
C THR A 13 -34.73 -6.41 18.49
N SER A 14 -33.87 -6.65 19.48
CA SER A 14 -33.61 -7.88 20.27
C SER A 14 -33.86 -9.28 19.68
N ALA A 15 -32.85 -10.15 19.83
CA ALA A 15 -33.05 -11.49 20.38
C ALA A 15 -31.76 -11.99 21.10
N LEU A 16 -31.76 -11.93 22.44
CA LEU A 16 -30.87 -12.72 23.30
C LEU A 16 -31.40 -14.16 23.31
N ILE A 17 -30.53 -15.14 23.09
CA ILE A 17 -30.78 -16.53 23.48
C ILE A 17 -29.73 -16.92 24.52
N LEU A 18 -30.20 -17.05 25.77
CA LEU A 18 -29.53 -17.69 26.89
C LEU A 18 -30.10 -19.12 27.04
N ALA A 19 -29.25 -20.13 26.91
CA ALA A 19 -29.37 -21.46 27.52
C ALA A 19 -28.07 -22.24 27.18
N GLY A 20 -27.43 -23.00 28.06
CA GLY A 20 -27.79 -23.39 29.41
C GLY A 20 -26.60 -24.00 30.16
N CYS A 21 -26.77 -24.03 31.47
CA CYS A 21 -25.88 -24.58 32.49
C CYS A 21 -25.57 -26.07 32.28
N GLY A 22 -24.35 -26.46 32.63
CA GLY A 22 -23.98 -27.83 32.96
C GLY A 22 -22.89 -27.83 34.03
N ALA A 23 -23.30 -27.74 35.30
CA ALA A 23 -22.44 -27.87 36.46
C ALA A 23 -22.42 -29.33 36.97
N LYS A 24 -21.25 -29.80 37.41
CA LYS A 24 -21.01 -30.85 38.43
C LYS A 24 -19.61 -30.56 39.01
N GLU A 25 -19.51 -29.84 40.13
CA GLU A 25 -19.43 -30.30 41.53
C GLU A 25 -18.22 -31.18 41.93
N THR A 26 -17.37 -30.55 42.76
CA THR A 26 -16.64 -31.05 43.96
C THR A 26 -15.54 -32.11 43.78
N THR A 27 -14.34 -31.99 44.37
CA THR A 27 -14.10 -31.95 45.84
C THR A 27 -12.63 -31.57 46.15
N ASP A 28 -12.43 -30.73 47.20
CA ASP A 28 -11.34 -30.58 48.19
C ASP A 28 -9.91 -31.09 47.86
N LYS A 29 -8.79 -30.42 48.21
CA LYS A 29 -8.39 -30.00 49.57
C LYS A 29 -7.06 -29.21 49.53
N LYS A 30 -6.89 -28.41 50.57
CA LYS A 30 -5.85 -27.46 50.94
C LYS A 30 -4.53 -28.14 51.36
N GLU A 31 -3.37 -27.59 50.96
CA GLU A 31 -2.21 -27.48 51.85
C GLU A 31 -1.25 -26.36 51.42
N GLU A 32 -0.92 -25.51 52.39
CA GLU A 32 0.06 -24.43 52.30
C GLU A 32 1.48 -25.01 52.40
N THR A 33 2.43 -24.43 51.66
CA THR A 33 3.80 -24.28 52.18
C THR A 33 4.41 -22.99 51.62
N VAL A 34 4.69 -22.07 52.53
CA VAL A 34 5.50 -20.86 52.35
C VAL A 34 6.95 -21.24 52.61
N VAL A 35 7.90 -20.95 51.70
CA VAL A 35 9.25 -20.44 52.02
C VAL A 35 9.81 -19.62 50.85
N GLN A 36 10.33 -18.44 51.20
CA GLN A 36 10.98 -17.41 50.40
C GLN A 36 12.33 -17.83 49.76
N ALA A 37 12.69 -17.19 48.64
CA ALA A 37 13.96 -16.47 48.40
C ALA A 37 14.11 -16.23 46.88
N SER A 38 14.06 -14.97 46.44
CA SER A 38 15.22 -14.26 45.86
C SER A 38 16.04 -15.09 44.88
N ASP A 39 15.93 -14.79 43.58
CA ASP A 39 17.06 -14.29 42.80
C ASP A 39 16.68 -14.03 41.34
N VAL A 40 16.83 -12.76 40.94
CA VAL A 40 17.29 -12.28 39.62
C VAL A 40 16.83 -13.09 38.40
N ILE A 41 15.64 -12.77 37.86
CA ILE A 41 15.34 -13.08 36.46
C ILE A 41 15.97 -12.01 35.60
N LYS A 42 17.03 -12.40 34.90
CA LYS A 42 17.64 -11.67 33.80
C LYS A 42 16.57 -11.38 32.74
N ASP A 43 16.26 -10.12 32.55
CA ASP A 43 15.81 -9.59 31.27
C ASP A 43 16.87 -9.94 30.21
N LYS A 44 16.59 -10.96 29.38
CA LYS A 44 17.16 -11.23 28.05
C LYS A 44 16.75 -12.64 27.62
N GLU A 45 15.56 -12.79 27.05
CA GLU A 45 15.22 -13.82 26.04
C GLU A 45 13.70 -13.82 25.75
N VAL A 46 13.18 -12.76 25.12
CA VAL A 46 11.84 -12.83 24.50
C VAL A 46 11.81 -12.15 23.11
N VAL A 47 12.82 -11.33 22.78
CA VAL A 47 12.79 -10.53 21.54
C VAL A 47 13.16 -11.35 20.29
N HIS A 48 14.02 -12.36 20.39
CA HIS A 48 14.49 -13.09 19.20
C HIS A 48 13.55 -14.17 18.64
N THR A 49 12.50 -14.59 19.37
CA THR A 49 11.62 -15.67 18.91
C THR A 49 10.52 -15.14 17.97
N LYS A 50 9.97 -13.95 18.24
CA LYS A 50 8.92 -13.33 17.40
C LYS A 50 9.41 -12.87 16.04
N GLU A 51 10.61 -12.28 15.99
CA GLU A 51 11.18 -11.77 14.74
C GLU A 51 11.47 -12.91 13.75
N LYS A 52 11.93 -14.05 14.27
CA LYS A 52 12.27 -15.23 13.46
C LYS A 52 11.02 -15.95 12.91
N GLU A 53 9.92 -15.96 13.66
CA GLU A 53 8.64 -16.57 13.26
C GLU A 53 7.91 -15.74 12.19
N VAL A 54 7.99 -14.40 12.28
CA VAL A 54 7.47 -13.47 11.26
C VAL A 54 8.28 -13.53 9.96
N ILE A 55 9.61 -13.70 10.02
CA ILE A 55 10.44 -13.86 8.82
C ILE A 55 10.13 -15.18 8.10
N HIS A 56 9.97 -16.28 8.84
CA HIS A 56 9.73 -17.59 8.22
C HIS A 56 8.39 -17.65 7.46
N THR A 57 7.35 -17.02 8.03
CA THR A 57 6.02 -16.94 7.41
C THR A 57 5.99 -16.05 6.17
N LYS A 58 6.83 -15.01 6.08
CA LYS A 58 6.98 -14.18 4.87
C LYS A 58 7.75 -14.90 3.76
N GLU A 59 8.80 -15.64 4.10
CA GLU A 59 9.55 -16.44 3.12
C GLU A 59 8.70 -17.54 2.47
N GLU A 60 7.77 -18.14 3.23
CA GLU A 60 6.81 -19.12 2.72
C GLU A 60 5.83 -18.49 1.72
N LYS A 61 5.24 -17.33 2.03
CA LYS A 61 4.35 -16.60 1.11
C LYS A 61 5.06 -16.23 -0.20
N LEU A 62 6.32 -15.79 -0.12
CA LEU A 62 7.10 -15.41 -1.31
C LEU A 62 7.59 -16.62 -2.12
N ALA A 63 7.52 -17.84 -1.60
CA ALA A 63 8.01 -19.03 -2.29
C ALA A 63 7.17 -19.43 -3.50
N GLU A 64 5.91 -18.99 -3.57
CA GLU A 64 4.97 -19.27 -4.65
C GLU A 64 5.13 -18.33 -5.86
N LEU A 65 5.89 -17.24 -5.71
CA LEU A 65 6.15 -16.28 -6.77
C LEU A 65 7.15 -16.80 -7.80
N SER A 66 7.08 -16.28 -9.03
CA SER A 66 8.14 -16.51 -10.02
C SER A 66 9.47 -15.94 -9.51
N SER A 67 10.60 -16.42 -10.05
CA SER A 67 11.94 -16.05 -9.56
C SER A 67 12.16 -14.55 -9.46
N THR A 68 11.72 -13.78 -10.47
CA THR A 68 11.87 -12.33 -10.50
C THR A 68 11.05 -11.62 -9.41
N TYR A 69 9.76 -11.96 -9.27
CA TYR A 69 8.92 -11.37 -8.23
C TYR A 69 9.32 -11.83 -6.83
N LYS A 70 9.89 -13.02 -6.68
CA LYS A 70 10.47 -13.49 -5.42
C LYS A 70 11.66 -12.66 -4.98
N GLU A 71 12.57 -12.32 -5.90
CA GLU A 71 13.72 -11.45 -5.60
C GLU A 71 13.29 -10.03 -5.23
N MET A 72 12.34 -9.45 -5.98
CA MET A 72 11.76 -8.16 -5.62
C MET A 72 11.00 -8.21 -4.29
N GLY A 73 10.24 -9.27 -4.02
CA GLY A 73 9.55 -9.45 -2.75
C GLY A 73 10.49 -9.47 -1.55
N LYS A 74 11.66 -10.12 -1.69
CA LYS A 74 12.71 -10.08 -0.65
C LYS A 74 13.24 -8.67 -0.42
N TYR A 75 13.54 -7.94 -1.51
CA TYR A 75 13.98 -6.55 -1.44
C TYR A 75 13.02 -5.67 -0.62
N PHE A 76 11.71 -5.81 -0.82
CA PHE A 76 10.70 -5.07 -0.04
C PHE A 76 10.52 -5.60 1.39
N ALA A 77 10.68 -6.91 1.60
CA ALA A 77 10.54 -7.53 2.93
C ALA A 77 11.68 -7.14 3.88
N GLU A 78 12.89 -6.95 3.35
CA GLU A 78 14.09 -6.60 4.13
C GLU A 78 14.13 -5.10 4.50
N TRP A 79 13.37 -4.26 3.81
CA TRP A 79 13.35 -2.83 4.08
C TRP A 79 12.76 -2.50 5.46
N GLN A 80 13.44 -1.60 6.17
CA GLN A 80 13.04 -1.10 7.47
C GLN A 80 12.73 0.39 7.38
N LEU A 81 11.83 0.86 8.25
CA LEU A 81 11.47 2.27 8.31
C LEU A 81 12.70 3.14 8.65
N PRO A 82 13.04 4.13 7.80
CA PRO A 82 14.16 5.04 8.05
C PRO A 82 13.98 5.83 9.33
N LYS A 83 15.10 6.17 10.00
CA LYS A 83 15.10 7.06 11.16
C LYS A 83 15.22 8.53 10.77
N ASP A 84 15.81 8.79 9.62
CA ASP A 84 16.07 10.14 9.13
C ASP A 84 14.83 10.70 8.41
N GLY A 85 14.64 12.02 8.53
CA GLY A 85 13.54 12.74 7.89
C GLY A 85 12.16 12.55 8.55
N ILE A 86 12.08 11.86 9.69
CA ILE A 86 10.83 11.71 10.46
C ILE A 86 10.38 13.08 10.96
N LEU A 87 9.12 13.42 10.71
CA LEU A 87 8.49 14.63 11.23
C LEU A 87 8.34 14.55 12.76
N PRO A 88 8.53 15.66 13.49
CA PRO A 88 8.13 15.75 14.88
C PRO A 88 6.64 15.45 15.08
N LYS A 89 6.27 14.85 16.23
CA LYS A 89 4.85 14.54 16.52
C LYS A 89 3.95 15.78 16.59
N ASP A 90 4.53 16.94 16.88
CA ASP A 90 3.87 18.24 16.96
C ASP A 90 3.93 19.02 15.64
N ASP A 91 4.44 18.41 14.56
CA ASP A 91 4.51 19.06 13.25
C ASP A 91 3.09 19.24 12.66
N PRO A 92 2.75 20.44 12.15
CA PRO A 92 1.43 20.70 11.57
C PRO A 92 1.13 19.88 10.31
N GLN A 93 2.14 19.28 9.66
CA GLN A 93 1.94 18.37 8.51
C GLN A 93 1.45 16.98 8.92
N TRP A 94 1.36 16.70 10.21
CA TRP A 94 0.81 15.44 10.71
C TRP A 94 -0.68 15.37 10.38
N ASN A 95 -1.01 14.80 9.22
CA ASN A 95 -2.40 14.53 8.86
C ASN A 95 -2.89 13.34 9.70
N GLU A 96 -3.89 13.58 10.56
CA GLU A 96 -4.49 12.57 11.42
C GLU A 96 -5.33 11.59 10.58
N THR A 97 -4.66 10.70 9.85
CA THR A 97 -5.30 9.46 9.40
C THR A 97 -5.57 8.63 10.65
N GLU A 98 -6.84 8.32 10.93
CA GLU A 98 -7.18 7.45 12.05
C GLU A 98 -6.80 5.99 11.73
N PRO A 99 -6.04 5.28 12.59
CA PRO A 99 -5.80 3.85 12.43
C PRO A 99 -7.10 3.05 12.47
N LEU A 100 -7.21 2.02 11.62
CA LEU A 100 -8.39 1.14 11.59
C LEU A 100 -8.63 0.39 12.90
N ASP A 101 -7.59 0.19 13.70
CA ASP A 101 -7.69 -0.46 15.01
C ASP A 101 -7.97 0.51 16.17
N GLY A 102 -8.17 1.79 15.88
CA GLY A 102 -8.43 2.84 16.87
C GLY A 102 -7.24 3.17 17.77
N SER A 103 -6.03 2.75 17.39
CA SER A 103 -4.80 3.14 18.08
C SER A 103 -4.49 4.63 17.88
N ASP A 104 -3.57 5.17 18.70
CA ASP A 104 -3.08 6.54 18.53
C ASP A 104 -2.33 6.67 17.18
N PRO A 105 -2.72 7.59 16.27
CA PRO A 105 -2.02 7.81 15.00
C PRO A 105 -0.51 8.04 15.18
N HIS A 106 -0.09 8.71 16.26
CA HIS A 106 1.33 8.96 16.53
C HIS A 106 2.11 7.70 16.94
N GLU A 107 1.41 6.68 17.42
CA GLU A 107 1.98 5.37 17.75
C GLU A 107 1.89 4.42 16.54
N ALA A 108 0.80 4.46 15.78
CA ALA A 108 0.56 3.61 14.63
C ALA A 108 1.40 3.99 13.39
N PHE A 109 1.65 5.28 13.17
CA PHE A 109 2.24 5.78 11.93
C PHE A 109 3.55 6.52 12.14
N VAL A 110 4.36 6.57 11.08
CA VAL A 110 5.52 7.45 10.94
C VAL A 110 5.36 8.28 9.67
N TYR A 111 5.66 9.57 9.75
CA TYR A 111 5.53 10.51 8.63
C TYR A 111 6.88 11.15 8.36
N TYR A 112 7.17 11.37 7.08
CA TYR A 112 8.43 11.92 6.62
C TYR A 112 8.22 13.28 5.96
N ASP A 113 9.24 14.13 6.04
CA ASP A 113 9.26 15.49 5.48
C ASP A 113 9.23 15.56 3.94
N ASN A 114 9.19 14.41 3.28
CA ASN A 114 9.00 14.24 1.85
C ASN A 114 7.54 13.92 1.47
N GLY A 115 6.60 13.97 2.41
CA GLY A 115 5.18 13.75 2.14
C GLY A 115 4.74 12.28 2.11
N TYR A 116 5.57 11.35 2.59
CA TYR A 116 5.19 9.94 2.71
C TYR A 116 4.96 9.53 4.18
N GLY A 117 3.87 8.82 4.43
CA GLY A 117 3.54 8.20 5.71
C GLY A 117 3.57 6.67 5.60
N PHE A 118 3.84 5.99 6.72
CA PHE A 118 3.87 4.53 6.77
C PHE A 118 3.28 4.00 8.08
N ASP A 119 2.55 2.89 7.99
CA ASP A 119 2.17 2.06 9.14
C ASP A 119 3.43 1.45 9.76
N LYS A 120 3.66 1.68 11.07
CA LYS A 120 4.87 1.19 11.74
C LYS A 120 4.96 -0.33 11.84
N ARG A 121 3.82 -1.03 11.86
CA ARG A 121 3.74 -2.49 11.99
C ARG A 121 3.98 -3.18 10.65
N THR A 122 3.35 -2.70 9.59
CA THR A 122 3.43 -3.34 8.26
C THR A 122 4.47 -2.68 7.37
N GLY A 123 4.81 -1.41 7.61
CA GLY A 123 5.55 -0.54 6.71
C GLY A 123 4.84 -0.30 5.39
N TYR A 124 3.53 -0.52 5.35
CA TYR A 124 2.70 -0.15 4.21
C TYR A 124 2.59 1.38 4.15
N ASN A 125 2.72 1.93 2.96
CA ASN A 125 2.70 3.37 2.75
C ASN A 125 1.29 3.94 2.74
N PHE A 126 1.22 5.25 2.90
CA PHE A 126 0.13 6.09 2.44
C PHE A 126 0.71 7.48 2.15
N VAL A 127 0.16 8.18 1.17
CA VAL A 127 0.63 9.54 0.84
C VAL A 127 0.03 10.52 1.84
N ILE A 128 0.83 11.46 2.32
CA ILE A 128 0.35 12.63 3.06
C ILE A 128 0.65 13.93 2.31
N ALA A 129 -0.12 14.97 2.62
CA ALA A 129 0.20 16.30 2.17
C ALA A 129 1.60 16.70 2.65
N TYR A 130 2.38 17.32 1.78
CA TYR A 130 3.63 17.99 2.12
C TYR A 130 3.40 19.51 2.10
N ASP A 131 4.26 20.28 2.78
CA ASP A 131 4.18 21.74 2.79
C ASP A 131 4.10 22.33 1.37
N THR A 132 2.98 23.01 1.11
CA THR A 132 2.78 23.87 -0.05
C THR A 132 2.70 25.32 0.42
N ASP A 133 3.08 26.26 -0.44
CA ASP A 133 2.80 27.68 -0.20
C ASP A 133 1.28 27.97 -0.25
N ASP A 134 0.90 29.21 0.04
CA ASP A 134 -0.50 29.67 0.05
C ASP A 134 -1.20 29.51 -1.32
N GLU A 135 -0.43 29.33 -2.39
CA GLU A 135 -0.91 29.09 -3.76
C GLU A 135 -1.01 27.59 -4.09
N GLY A 136 -0.70 26.72 -3.13
CA GLY A 136 -0.64 25.27 -3.33
C GLY A 136 0.60 24.80 -4.06
N ASN A 137 1.59 25.67 -4.28
CA ASN A 137 2.85 25.29 -4.90
C ASN A 137 3.81 24.79 -3.83
N GLY A 138 4.16 23.51 -3.91
CA GLY A 138 5.23 22.92 -3.15
C GLY A 138 5.85 21.80 -3.96
N LYS A 139 7.02 21.33 -3.55
CA LYS A 139 7.53 20.05 -4.00
C LYS A 139 7.96 19.26 -2.79
N PRO A 140 7.64 17.96 -2.73
CA PRO A 140 8.14 17.13 -1.66
C PRO A 140 9.67 17.14 -1.71
N LYS A 141 10.31 17.10 -0.54
CA LYS A 141 11.76 16.90 -0.48
C LYS A 141 12.14 15.60 -1.20
N PRO A 142 13.29 15.56 -1.89
CA PRO A 142 13.74 14.32 -2.50
C PRO A 142 13.97 13.26 -1.41
N PRO A 143 13.63 11.97 -1.65
CA PRO A 143 13.86 10.93 -0.68
C PRO A 143 15.35 10.72 -0.42
N THR A 144 15.70 10.49 0.84
CA THR A 144 17.01 9.96 1.23
C THR A 144 17.19 8.54 0.68
N PRO A 145 18.43 8.00 0.63
CA PRO A 145 18.66 6.62 0.20
C PRO A 145 17.76 5.60 0.88
N ASP A 146 17.63 5.68 2.20
CA ASP A 146 16.85 4.72 2.97
C ASP A 146 15.33 4.87 2.73
N GLN A 147 14.86 6.04 2.29
CA GLN A 147 13.45 6.28 1.99
C GLN A 147 13.02 5.80 0.60
N ARG A 148 13.95 5.54 -0.33
CA ARG A 148 13.63 5.23 -1.73
C ARG A 148 12.72 4.02 -1.89
N VAL A 149 12.96 2.95 -1.13
CA VAL A 149 12.12 1.74 -1.17
C VAL A 149 10.68 2.06 -0.76
N GLY A 150 10.51 2.84 0.31
CA GLY A 150 9.20 3.30 0.76
C GLY A 150 8.46 4.10 -0.31
N VAL A 151 9.17 5.02 -0.99
CA VAL A 151 8.61 5.82 -2.09
C VAL A 151 8.25 4.95 -3.30
N ILE A 152 9.06 3.94 -3.63
CA ILE A 152 8.73 2.98 -4.69
C ILE A 152 7.41 2.27 -4.37
N MET A 153 7.25 1.74 -3.16
CA MET A 153 6.03 1.06 -2.76
C MET A 153 4.80 1.97 -2.92
N ALA A 154 4.92 3.24 -2.52
CA ALA A 154 3.85 4.20 -2.66
C ALA A 154 3.47 4.51 -4.10
N ILE A 155 4.46 4.67 -4.98
CA ILE A 155 4.20 4.87 -6.41
C ILE A 155 3.46 3.67 -7.01
N ILE A 156 3.87 2.45 -6.66
CA ILE A 156 3.24 1.23 -7.18
C ILE A 156 1.82 1.05 -6.66
N ASP A 157 1.59 1.31 -5.38
CA ASP A 157 0.27 1.26 -4.76
C ASP A 157 -0.69 2.27 -5.40
N GLU A 158 -0.27 3.53 -5.55
CA GLU A 158 -1.04 4.58 -6.23
C GLU A 158 -1.39 4.17 -7.66
N MET A 159 -0.42 3.69 -8.43
CA MET A 159 -0.66 3.24 -9.80
C MET A 159 -1.61 2.03 -9.89
N ALA A 160 -1.58 1.13 -8.89
CA ALA A 160 -2.46 -0.04 -8.85
C ALA A 160 -3.90 0.33 -8.44
N GLN A 161 -4.08 1.36 -7.61
CA GLN A 161 -5.40 1.83 -7.17
C GLN A 161 -6.05 2.80 -8.16
N ASP A 162 -5.27 3.77 -8.67
CA ASP A 162 -5.79 4.86 -9.52
C ASP A 162 -5.84 4.50 -11.01
N GLY A 163 -5.15 3.43 -11.41
CA GLY A 163 -5.02 3.01 -12.81
C GLY A 163 -6.34 2.74 -13.54
N ASP A 164 -7.42 2.43 -12.83
CA ASP A 164 -8.73 2.15 -13.44
C ASP A 164 -9.61 3.42 -13.62
N HIS A 165 -9.44 4.44 -12.79
CA HIS A 165 -10.41 5.55 -12.70
C HIS A 165 -10.43 6.48 -13.91
N VAL A 166 -9.34 6.56 -14.68
CA VAL A 166 -9.22 7.45 -15.84
C VAL A 166 -9.96 6.90 -17.08
N LEU A 167 -10.25 5.59 -17.13
CA LEU A 167 -10.75 4.91 -18.34
C LEU A 167 -12.14 4.30 -18.20
N ASP A 168 -12.63 4.12 -16.98
CA ASP A 168 -13.85 3.34 -16.70
C ASP A 168 -15.16 3.90 -17.28
N SER A 169 -15.19 5.15 -17.74
CA SER A 169 -16.42 5.79 -18.22
C SER A 169 -16.51 5.95 -19.74
N ASP A 170 -15.39 5.87 -20.47
CA ASP A 170 -15.35 6.15 -21.90
C ASP A 170 -15.23 4.86 -22.72
N PRO A 171 -16.24 4.51 -23.55
CA PRO A 171 -16.13 3.34 -24.40
C PRO A 171 -15.06 3.59 -25.47
N MET A 172 -14.24 2.58 -25.76
CA MET A 172 -13.22 2.64 -26.83
C MET A 172 -13.80 3.04 -28.21
N TYR A 173 -15.08 2.76 -28.45
CA TYR A 173 -15.77 3.10 -29.69
C TYR A 173 -17.12 3.75 -29.42
N ILE A 174 -17.47 4.75 -30.23
CA ILE A 174 -18.78 5.42 -30.26
C ILE A 174 -19.42 5.27 -31.64
N LYS A 175 -20.69 5.66 -31.76
CA LYS A 175 -21.38 5.78 -33.06
C LYS A 175 -21.31 7.23 -33.54
N ASP A 176 -20.95 7.44 -34.80
CA ASP A 176 -21.05 8.75 -35.43
C ASP A 176 -22.52 9.12 -35.75
N ALA A 177 -22.73 10.30 -36.34
CA ALA A 177 -24.06 10.79 -36.73
C ALA A 177 -24.81 9.86 -37.72
N ASN A 178 -24.10 8.96 -38.40
CA ASN A 178 -24.66 7.98 -39.34
C ASN A 178 -24.79 6.57 -38.71
N GLY A 179 -24.52 6.43 -37.41
CA GLY A 179 -24.55 5.16 -36.70
C GLY A 179 -23.33 4.26 -36.94
N LYS A 180 -22.30 4.75 -37.65
CA LYS A 180 -21.06 4.00 -37.91
C LYS A 180 -20.19 3.97 -36.65
N LYS A 181 -19.65 2.79 -36.33
CA LYS A 181 -18.68 2.62 -35.25
C LYS A 181 -17.38 3.33 -35.59
N ILE A 182 -17.04 4.34 -34.80
CA ILE A 182 -15.79 5.11 -34.90
C ILE A 182 -15.04 5.06 -33.57
N LEU A 183 -13.75 5.38 -33.61
CA LEU A 183 -12.91 5.48 -32.41
C LEU A 183 -13.40 6.61 -31.52
N ASN A 184 -13.43 6.39 -30.20
CA ASN A 184 -13.71 7.46 -29.25
C ASN A 184 -12.45 8.27 -29.02
N GLN A 185 -12.46 9.53 -29.43
CA GLN A 185 -11.29 10.42 -29.29
C GLN A 185 -10.98 10.74 -27.82
N THR A 186 -12.01 10.88 -26.97
CA THR A 186 -11.84 11.13 -25.53
C THR A 186 -11.14 9.94 -24.86
N PHE A 187 -11.56 8.71 -25.17
CA PHE A 187 -10.87 7.50 -24.72
C PHE A 187 -9.38 7.50 -25.11
N MET A 188 -9.06 7.89 -26.34
CA MET A 188 -7.67 7.95 -26.82
C MET A 188 -6.83 9.00 -26.08
N GLU A 189 -7.42 10.15 -25.78
CA GLU A 189 -6.76 11.24 -25.07
C GLU A 189 -6.50 10.87 -23.61
N ASN A 190 -7.50 10.28 -22.94
CA ASN A 190 -7.38 9.78 -21.57
C ASN A 190 -6.34 8.66 -21.48
N LEU A 191 -6.38 7.68 -22.39
CA LEU A 191 -5.39 6.60 -22.45
C LEU A 191 -3.97 7.14 -22.63
N LYS A 192 -3.77 8.16 -23.48
CA LYS A 192 -2.44 8.77 -23.67
C LYS A 192 -1.98 9.56 -22.46
N ALA A 193 -2.88 10.29 -21.80
CA ALA A 193 -2.57 11.02 -20.59
C ALA A 193 -2.09 10.05 -19.50
N ASP A 194 -2.83 8.96 -19.30
CA ASP A 194 -2.50 7.94 -18.31
C ASP A 194 -1.21 7.18 -18.63
N ILE A 195 -0.98 6.82 -19.90
CA ILE A 195 0.29 6.24 -20.37
C ILE A 195 1.48 7.13 -20.01
N ASN A 196 1.38 8.44 -20.23
CA ASN A 196 2.48 9.36 -19.95
C ASN A 196 2.72 9.49 -18.44
N ASN A 197 1.65 9.60 -17.65
CA ASN A 197 1.74 9.62 -16.19
C ASN A 197 2.41 8.34 -15.66
N SER A 198 2.01 7.18 -16.18
CA SER A 198 2.58 5.88 -15.83
C SER A 198 4.07 5.80 -16.17
N ILE A 199 4.48 6.29 -17.35
CA ILE A 199 5.90 6.31 -17.75
C ILE A 199 6.72 7.20 -16.82
N ASP A 200 6.20 8.37 -16.43
CA ASP A 200 6.91 9.29 -15.54
C ASP A 200 7.11 8.67 -14.15
N ASN A 201 6.08 8.02 -13.61
CA ASN A 201 6.17 7.32 -12.32
C ASN A 201 7.10 6.10 -12.37
N LEU A 202 7.00 5.26 -13.40
CA LEU A 202 7.91 4.12 -13.58
C LEU A 202 9.35 4.56 -13.84
N SER A 203 9.57 5.73 -14.45
CA SER A 203 10.91 6.28 -14.63
C SER A 203 11.56 6.66 -13.29
N LYS A 204 10.78 7.13 -12.32
CA LYS A 204 11.25 7.35 -10.93
C LYS A 204 11.58 6.03 -10.25
N VAL A 205 10.70 5.03 -10.38
CA VAL A 205 10.94 3.67 -9.82
C VAL A 205 12.24 3.10 -10.37
N ARG A 206 12.45 3.18 -11.69
CA ARG A 206 13.68 2.73 -12.35
C ARG A 206 14.91 3.48 -11.82
N ASP A 207 14.86 4.81 -11.73
CA ASP A 207 15.99 5.63 -11.23
C ASP A 207 16.36 5.27 -9.79
N PHE A 208 15.37 5.03 -8.93
CA PHE A 208 15.61 4.58 -7.55
C PHE A 208 16.17 3.15 -7.50
N ALA A 209 15.58 2.22 -8.24
CA ALA A 209 16.09 0.85 -8.34
C ALA A 209 17.56 0.81 -8.82
N GLN A 210 17.91 1.65 -9.80
CA GLN A 210 19.28 1.77 -10.29
C GLN A 210 20.24 2.30 -9.21
N LYS A 211 19.82 3.34 -8.46
CA LYS A 211 20.61 3.91 -7.35
C LYS A 211 20.77 2.93 -6.18
N ASP A 212 19.80 2.05 -5.99
CA ASP A 212 19.81 1.01 -4.95
C ASP A 212 20.45 -0.30 -5.41
N HIS A 213 20.89 -0.38 -6.67
CA HIS A 213 21.40 -1.60 -7.28
C HIS A 213 20.40 -2.78 -7.23
N ALA A 214 19.11 -2.49 -7.25
CA ALA A 214 18.02 -3.46 -7.28
C ALA A 214 17.73 -3.91 -8.73
N GLU A 215 18.67 -4.65 -9.33
CA GLU A 215 18.62 -5.05 -10.75
C GLU A 215 17.30 -5.70 -11.19
N PRO A 216 16.67 -6.62 -10.42
CA PRO A 216 15.39 -7.21 -10.82
C PRO A 216 14.27 -6.16 -10.96
N LEU A 217 14.26 -5.17 -10.06
CA LEU A 217 13.27 -4.10 -10.07
C LEU A 217 13.52 -3.09 -11.19
N GLU A 218 14.80 -2.78 -11.48
CA GLU A 218 15.16 -1.94 -12.62
C GLU A 218 14.74 -2.59 -13.95
N ALA A 219 15.03 -3.88 -14.11
CA ALA A 219 14.64 -4.66 -15.28
C ALA A 219 13.11 -4.71 -15.44
N TRP A 220 12.39 -4.97 -14.35
CA TRP A 220 10.93 -4.95 -14.32
C TRP A 220 10.36 -3.58 -14.74
N ALA A 221 10.92 -2.48 -14.23
CA ALA A 221 10.48 -1.13 -14.58
C ALA A 221 10.71 -0.84 -16.06
N ASN A 222 11.87 -1.24 -16.62
CA ASN A 222 12.17 -1.09 -18.04
C ASN A 222 11.22 -1.89 -18.94
N GLU A 223 10.92 -3.14 -18.59
CA GLU A 223 9.94 -3.95 -19.32
C GLU A 223 8.56 -3.30 -19.30
N THR A 224 8.11 -2.87 -18.13
CA THR A 224 6.78 -2.26 -17.95
C THR A 224 6.66 -0.93 -18.71
N ILE A 225 7.69 -0.07 -18.65
CA ILE A 225 7.77 1.15 -19.48
C ILE A 225 7.69 0.81 -20.98
N SER A 226 8.29 -0.30 -21.41
CA SER A 226 8.27 -0.71 -22.82
C SER A 226 6.86 -1.02 -23.33
N PHE A 227 5.99 -1.59 -22.47
CA PHE A 227 4.59 -1.81 -22.80
C PHE A 227 3.85 -0.49 -23.02
N PHE A 228 3.99 0.47 -22.11
CA PHE A 228 3.38 1.79 -22.24
C PHE A 228 3.90 2.58 -23.44
N LEU A 229 5.22 2.54 -23.70
CA LEU A 229 5.80 3.16 -24.90
C LEU A 229 5.30 2.49 -26.19
N GLY A 230 5.12 1.17 -26.18
CA GLY A 230 4.51 0.44 -27.30
C GLY A 230 3.07 0.86 -27.53
N ALA A 231 2.29 0.96 -26.45
CA ALA A 231 0.90 1.42 -26.48
C ALA A 231 0.78 2.85 -27.03
N ASN A 232 1.69 3.76 -26.66
CA ASN A 232 1.68 5.15 -27.14
C ASN A 232 2.04 5.29 -28.63
N LYS A 233 2.86 4.38 -29.16
CA LYS A 233 3.38 4.44 -30.54
C LYS A 233 2.46 3.79 -31.57
N THR A 234 1.60 2.85 -31.16
CA THR A 234 0.74 2.14 -32.10
C THR A 234 -0.44 2.99 -32.56
N VAL A 235 -0.78 2.88 -33.83
CA VAL A 235 -1.98 3.49 -34.42
C VAL A 235 -3.21 2.58 -34.30
N ASN A 236 -3.00 1.29 -33.99
CA ASN A 236 -4.09 0.34 -33.78
C ASN A 236 -4.48 0.35 -32.30
N ILE A 237 -5.69 0.85 -32.02
CA ILE A 237 -6.17 0.97 -30.63
C ILE A 237 -6.29 -0.37 -29.90
N LYS A 238 -6.57 -1.47 -30.59
CA LYS A 238 -6.67 -2.78 -29.93
C LYS A 238 -5.30 -3.24 -29.46
N ASP A 239 -4.28 -3.05 -30.29
CA ASP A 239 -2.89 -3.37 -29.94
C ASP A 239 -2.40 -2.42 -28.83
N GLY A 240 -2.81 -1.14 -28.90
CA GLY A 240 -2.50 -0.13 -27.89
C GLY A 240 -3.09 -0.49 -26.54
N TRP A 241 -4.37 -0.86 -26.52
CA TRP A 241 -5.06 -1.34 -25.32
C TRP A 241 -4.42 -2.61 -24.76
N GLN A 242 -4.11 -3.59 -25.60
CA GLN A 242 -3.45 -4.82 -25.15
C GLN A 242 -2.09 -4.57 -24.51
N LEU A 243 -1.29 -3.66 -25.07
CA LEU A 243 -0.01 -3.29 -24.49
C LEU A 243 -0.19 -2.51 -23.19
N TYR A 244 -1.13 -1.56 -23.16
CA TYR A 244 -1.48 -0.82 -21.95
C TYR A 244 -1.90 -1.77 -20.82
N SER A 245 -2.84 -2.68 -21.07
CA SER A 245 -3.30 -3.66 -20.08
C SER A 245 -2.16 -4.54 -19.56
N LYS A 246 -1.20 -4.95 -20.40
CA LYS A 246 -0.01 -5.67 -19.91
C LYS A 246 0.85 -4.86 -18.96
N GLY A 247 0.98 -3.55 -19.20
CA GLY A 247 1.65 -2.64 -18.28
C GLY A 247 0.96 -2.59 -16.92
N MET A 248 -0.38 -2.48 -16.93
CA MET A 248 -1.20 -2.48 -15.72
C MET A 248 -1.15 -3.83 -14.98
N ASP A 249 -1.23 -4.96 -15.69
CA ASP A 249 -1.11 -6.30 -15.12
C ASP A 249 0.24 -6.47 -14.39
N ASN A 250 1.33 -5.94 -14.97
CA ASN A 250 2.65 -5.96 -14.34
C ASN A 250 2.71 -5.13 -13.06
N ILE A 251 2.07 -3.96 -13.04
CA ILE A 251 1.96 -3.09 -11.85
C ILE A 251 1.17 -3.81 -10.76
N GLU A 252 0.00 -4.38 -11.10
CA GLU A 252 -0.86 -5.10 -10.17
C GLU A 252 -0.12 -6.32 -9.56
N GLN A 253 0.66 -7.04 -10.38
CA GLN A 253 1.45 -8.17 -9.90
C GLN A 253 2.57 -7.74 -8.94
N LEU A 254 3.23 -6.60 -9.20
CA LEU A 254 4.22 -6.06 -8.27
C LEU A 254 3.55 -5.58 -6.98
N ASN A 255 2.39 -4.92 -7.06
CA ASN A 255 1.65 -4.48 -5.88
C ASN A 255 1.29 -5.66 -4.96
N LYS A 256 0.75 -6.75 -5.52
CA LYS A 256 0.49 -8.00 -4.79
C LYS A 256 1.75 -8.58 -4.14
N THR A 257 2.89 -8.47 -4.83
CA THR A 257 4.18 -8.91 -4.30
C THR A 257 4.62 -8.07 -3.09
N ILE A 258 4.43 -6.75 -3.15
CA ILE A 258 4.70 -5.82 -2.04
C ILE A 258 3.78 -6.14 -0.86
N GLU A 259 2.47 -6.30 -1.09
CA GLU A 259 1.52 -6.69 -0.05
C GLU A 259 1.92 -7.98 0.66
N MET A 260 2.33 -9.02 -0.09
CA MET A 260 2.83 -10.27 0.49
C MET A 260 4.10 -10.08 1.32
N ALA A 261 5.02 -9.21 0.87
CA ALA A 261 6.27 -8.92 1.57
C ALA A 261 6.06 -8.10 2.86
N ARG A 262 5.05 -7.22 2.88
CA ARG A 262 4.78 -6.30 4.01
C ARG A 262 3.78 -6.87 5.02
N SER A 263 2.84 -7.73 4.61
CA SER A 263 1.83 -8.41 5.45
C SER A 263 2.36 -9.52 6.35
#